data_AF-A0AA41K7H3-F1
#
_entry.id   AF-A0AA41K7H3-F1
#
_cell.length_a   1.000
_cell.length_b   1.000
_cell.length_c   1.000
_cell.angle_alpha   90.00
_cell.angle_beta   90.00
_cell.angle_gamma   90.00
#
_symmetry.space_group_name_H-M   'P 1'
#
loop_
_entity.id
_entity.type
_entity.pdbx_description
1 polymer ?
#
loop_
_entity_poly.entity_id
_entity_poly.type
_entity_poly.pdbx_seq_one_letter_code
_entity_poly.pdbx_strand_id
1 'polypeptide(L)'
;MKMRKGLIILWMTALMAAALPANAMASSYQLGYNTNASDNDYISTTKAPRGRIGKSMSISFRIRATDEDMNNLKVSLQQTNDFQQIEERGNGDYTVDYYPFEIMETTFLAKSVGNIKKGNIKSVSLSANVRRDAQQGYYSIPIYLEWDGGSDTDYINVWISTDTSSGADDEEDTKEGNYFVIGENQSTPRGIYPNVMDYTVNFRNKRNTTAQDVTVSMQLSEDDTKFPFEINDGNYDRTFERVQSGETVSASYSMAIRKDSYSGYYPIKYTITFRLSSEGDLHKEEGTFYVHIISKDKEDDLRDFDANDRTKARLIVDSYYTVPEQIFAGDEFELVLNMKNASTSVPASNILFNLESEKVSDSAVFTTESGSSSMVVNDLGAGQSTEVRAKFTARAGVDQRSYAITIKEKYDSPEFKNAEESIVVDIPVKQYAKLSTSTIDVMPDSMTVGSESNVMFGINNTGKVILYNVTATFESDSIKTTDAYVGNIKPGETGNVDVMLTGINPTMDDGTVKISISYEDENGVAADPVVKELTLFITEEVDESFDMNMDMEAGAMDAQASPSFWSKYKVLIIAGAVAAAGAGVTAVVVIRKKRRAAKEEDVDDEIS
;
A
#
# COMPACT_ATOMS: atom_id res chain seq x y z
N MET A 1 42.84 48.75 63.46
CA MET A 1 43.01 49.32 62.10
C MET A 1 42.50 48.29 61.10
N LYS A 2 41.51 48.67 60.26
CA LYS A 2 40.91 47.94 59.12
C LYS A 2 40.11 46.66 59.47
N MET A 3 38.77 46.71 59.50
CA MET A 3 37.81 46.53 58.38
C MET A 3 37.85 45.11 57.77
N ARG A 4 36.76 44.37 57.55
CA ARG A 4 35.35 44.40 58.00
C ARG A 4 34.76 43.05 57.54
N LYS A 5 33.79 42.53 58.31
CA LYS A 5 32.67 41.60 57.93
C LYS A 5 32.74 40.17 58.49
N GLY A 6 32.03 40.00 59.60
CA GLY A 6 31.28 38.78 59.89
C GLY A 6 29.77 39.07 59.77
N LEU A 7 29.01 37.97 59.72
CA LEU A 7 27.55 37.84 59.87
C LEU A 7 26.67 38.20 58.64
N ILE A 8 26.05 37.20 58.01
CA ILE A 8 24.72 36.64 58.36
C ILE A 8 24.37 35.52 57.35
N ILE A 9 23.90 34.39 57.88
CA ILE A 9 23.14 33.36 57.16
C ILE A 9 21.80 33.97 56.76
N LEU A 10 21.51 34.07 55.46
CA LEU A 10 20.14 34.02 54.96
C LEU A 10 20.17 33.61 53.50
N TRP A 11 19.28 32.66 53.17
CA TRP A 11 19.08 32.06 51.86
C TRP A 11 19.17 33.08 50.71
N MET A 12 20.01 32.81 49.71
CA MET A 12 19.93 33.44 48.39
C MET A 12 19.68 32.37 47.34
N THR A 13 18.40 32.18 47.06
CA THR A 13 17.86 31.99 45.72
C THR A 13 18.47 33.01 44.75
N ALA A 14 19.24 32.54 43.78
CA ALA A 14 19.51 33.25 42.54
C ALA A 14 18.96 32.36 41.42
N LEU A 15 17.69 32.54 41.04
CA LEU A 15 17.31 33.32 39.85
C LEU A 15 18.12 32.89 38.62
N MET A 16 17.97 31.63 38.22
CA MET A 16 17.95 31.34 36.80
C MET A 16 16.72 32.01 36.20
N ALA A 17 16.94 32.91 35.26
CA ALA A 17 15.96 33.36 34.31
C ALA A 17 15.60 32.17 33.40
N ALA A 18 14.78 31.25 33.90
CA ALA A 18 13.89 30.47 33.08
C ALA A 18 12.62 31.29 32.96
N ALA A 19 12.36 31.84 31.77
CA ALA A 19 11.04 32.30 31.41
C ALA A 19 10.13 31.06 31.43
N LEU A 20 9.56 30.79 32.60
CA LEU A 20 8.38 29.94 32.74
C LEU A 20 7.26 30.67 31.99
N PRO A 21 6.69 30.12 30.90
CA PRO A 21 5.38 30.58 30.49
C PRO A 21 4.44 30.32 31.65
N ALA A 22 3.65 31.33 32.01
CA ALA A 22 2.65 31.22 33.05
C ALA A 22 1.81 29.95 32.80
N ASN A 23 1.84 29.04 33.77
CA ASN A 23 0.82 28.01 33.90
C ASN A 23 -0.50 28.73 34.19
N ALA A 24 -1.17 29.20 33.12
CA ALA A 24 -2.61 29.14 33.10
C ALA A 24 -2.94 27.66 33.28
N MET A 25 -3.65 27.33 34.36
CA MET A 25 -4.26 26.02 34.50
C MET A 25 -5.25 25.85 33.34
N ALA A 26 -4.74 25.36 32.21
CA ALA A 26 -5.56 24.74 31.19
C ALA A 26 -6.02 23.43 31.82
N SER A 27 -7.26 23.43 32.29
CA SER A 27 -7.99 22.23 32.68
C SER A 27 -7.75 21.17 31.60
N SER A 28 -7.01 20.14 31.96
CA SER A 28 -6.76 18.98 31.12
C SER A 28 -8.07 18.20 31.01
N TYR A 29 -8.87 18.52 29.99
CA TYR A 29 -9.92 17.62 29.49
C TYR A 29 -9.57 17.24 28.05
N GLN A 30 -9.30 15.95 27.86
CA GLN A 30 -9.16 15.31 26.56
C GLN A 30 -10.50 15.44 25.81
N LEU A 31 -10.61 16.41 24.91
CA LEU A 31 -11.61 16.39 23.85
C LEU A 31 -11.25 15.21 22.91
N GLY A 32 -12.06 14.15 22.87
CA GLY A 32 -11.95 13.16 21.79
C GLY A 32 -11.87 11.67 22.16
N TYR A 33 -12.33 11.25 23.35
CA TYR A 33 -12.77 9.86 23.53
C TYR A 33 -14.10 9.85 24.28
N ASN A 34 -15.20 9.80 23.54
CA ASN A 34 -16.46 9.33 24.08
C ASN A 34 -16.92 8.12 23.24
N THR A 35 -17.03 6.97 23.91
CA THR A 35 -17.16 5.62 23.34
C THR A 35 -18.59 5.26 22.91
N ASN A 36 -19.55 6.19 22.93
CA ASN A 36 -20.97 5.86 22.78
C ASN A 36 -21.38 5.24 21.44
N ALA A 37 -20.60 5.39 20.36
CA ALA A 37 -20.92 4.75 19.08
C ALA A 37 -20.73 3.22 19.09
N SER A 38 -20.07 2.63 20.10
CA SER A 38 -19.96 1.17 20.24
C SER A 38 -21.23 0.52 20.78
N ASP A 39 -22.10 1.32 21.40
CA ASP A 39 -23.26 0.86 22.16
C ASP A 39 -24.58 1.20 21.45
N ASN A 40 -24.50 1.61 20.17
CA ASN A 40 -25.68 1.91 19.36
C ASN A 40 -26.53 0.65 19.10
N ASP A 41 -27.85 0.81 19.18
CA ASP A 41 -28.79 -0.28 18.96
C ASP A 41 -29.11 -0.46 17.47
N TYR A 42 -29.17 0.63 16.70
CA TYR A 42 -29.64 0.62 15.31
C TYR A 42 -28.62 1.16 14.30
N ILE A 43 -27.75 2.09 14.69
CA ILE A 43 -26.79 2.77 13.82
C ILE A 43 -25.40 2.12 13.89
N SER A 44 -24.83 1.87 12.72
CA SER A 44 -23.42 1.47 12.56
C SER A 44 -22.70 2.32 11.52
N THR A 45 -21.40 2.52 11.72
CA THR A 45 -20.51 3.21 10.78
C THR A 45 -19.28 2.34 10.50
N THR A 46 -18.80 2.31 9.25
CA THR A 46 -17.58 1.56 8.88
C THR A 46 -16.32 2.44 8.94
N LYS A 47 -16.48 3.76 8.81
CA LYS A 47 -15.43 4.79 8.92
C LYS A 47 -16.10 6.03 9.50
N ALA A 48 -15.43 6.74 10.41
CA ALA A 48 -15.91 8.04 10.90
C ALA A 48 -16.00 9.04 9.73
N PRO A 49 -17.17 9.67 9.49
CA PRO A 49 -17.30 10.72 8.49
C PRO A 49 -16.34 11.87 8.79
N ARG A 50 -15.70 12.41 7.75
CA ARG A 50 -14.71 13.49 7.87
C ARG A 50 -15.29 14.80 7.36
N GLY A 51 -15.16 15.86 8.13
CA GLY A 51 -15.56 17.22 7.80
C GLY A 51 -14.39 18.19 7.90
N ARG A 52 -14.51 19.32 7.20
CA ARG A 52 -13.54 20.42 7.25
C ARG A 52 -14.23 21.65 7.80
N ILE A 53 -13.53 22.39 8.65
CA ILE A 53 -14.00 23.64 9.24
C ILE A 53 -14.48 24.60 8.14
N GLY A 54 -15.70 25.12 8.29
CA GLY A 54 -16.30 26.06 7.33
C GLY A 54 -16.81 25.44 6.02
N LYS A 55 -16.92 24.10 5.92
CA LYS A 55 -17.46 23.38 4.76
C LYS A 55 -18.66 22.53 5.16
N SER A 56 -19.52 22.25 4.19
CA SER A 56 -20.56 21.21 4.34
C SER A 56 -19.90 19.84 4.40
N MET A 57 -20.46 18.94 5.21
CA MET A 57 -20.06 17.55 5.28
C MET A 57 -21.26 16.60 5.23
N SER A 58 -21.03 15.42 4.68
CA SER A 58 -21.98 14.30 4.65
C SER A 58 -21.69 13.34 5.80
N ILE A 59 -22.65 13.18 6.70
CA ILE A 59 -22.62 12.25 7.84
C ILE A 59 -23.31 10.96 7.38
N SER A 60 -22.51 10.01 6.89
CA SER A 60 -23.00 8.75 6.34
C SER A 60 -22.97 7.61 7.36
N PHE A 61 -24.06 6.85 7.45
CA PHE A 61 -24.21 5.73 8.37
C PHE A 61 -25.20 4.68 7.86
N ARG A 62 -25.23 3.53 8.53
CA ARG A 62 -26.13 2.41 8.23
C ARG A 62 -27.08 2.19 9.40
N ILE A 63 -28.36 2.06 9.09
CA ILE A 63 -29.41 1.74 10.05
C ILE A 63 -29.82 0.29 9.85
N ARG A 64 -29.79 -0.52 10.90
CA ARG A 64 -30.31 -1.88 10.92
C ARG A 64 -31.54 -1.92 11.80
N ALA A 65 -32.67 -2.40 11.27
CA ALA A 65 -33.85 -2.64 12.09
C ALA A 65 -33.64 -3.96 12.88
N THR A 66 -33.26 -3.89 14.15
CA THR A 66 -32.86 -5.05 14.96
C THR A 66 -34.08 -5.79 15.54
N ASP A 67 -34.98 -5.07 16.20
CA ASP A 67 -36.04 -5.67 17.00
C ASP A 67 -37.38 -5.84 16.28
N GLU A 68 -37.72 -4.91 15.39
CA GLU A 68 -38.98 -4.89 14.65
C GLU A 68 -38.87 -4.23 13.27
N ASP A 69 -39.97 -4.24 12.50
CA ASP A 69 -40.06 -3.49 11.25
C ASP A 69 -40.14 -1.98 11.55
N MET A 70 -39.20 -1.20 11.05
CA MET A 70 -39.23 0.26 11.14
C MET A 70 -40.05 0.83 9.98
N ASN A 71 -41.31 1.18 10.23
CA ASN A 71 -42.19 1.80 9.24
C ASN A 71 -42.14 3.33 9.30
N ASN A 72 -42.11 3.99 8.13
CA ASN A 72 -42.01 5.45 8.00
C ASN A 72 -40.84 6.08 8.78
N LEU A 73 -39.71 5.37 8.86
CA LEU A 73 -38.54 5.85 9.59
C LEU A 73 -38.10 7.22 9.09
N LYS A 74 -37.85 8.13 10.02
CA LYS A 74 -37.20 9.43 9.82
C LYS A 74 -35.97 9.51 10.71
N VAL A 75 -34.95 10.22 10.23
CA VAL A 75 -33.75 10.49 11.03
C VAL A 75 -33.35 11.95 10.96
N SER A 76 -32.85 12.50 12.07
CA SER A 76 -32.33 13.87 12.15
C SER A 76 -31.10 13.93 13.05
N LEU A 77 -30.34 15.03 12.94
CA LEU A 77 -29.50 15.43 14.06
C LEU A 77 -30.39 15.74 15.26
N GLN A 78 -29.99 15.31 16.46
CA GLN A 78 -30.75 15.62 17.67
C GLN A 78 -30.33 16.99 18.21
N GLN A 79 -31.32 17.80 18.57
CA GLN A 79 -31.07 19.00 19.37
C GLN A 79 -30.74 18.57 20.80
N THR A 80 -29.54 18.91 21.27
CA THR A 80 -29.05 18.49 22.60
C THR A 80 -28.29 19.63 23.29
N ASN A 81 -28.22 19.55 24.61
CA ASN A 81 -27.38 20.41 25.44
C ASN A 81 -26.01 19.76 25.76
N ASP A 82 -25.74 18.55 25.25
CA ASP A 82 -24.49 17.81 25.54
C ASP A 82 -23.21 18.54 25.11
N PHE A 83 -23.35 19.54 24.23
CA PHE A 83 -22.25 20.35 23.73
C PHE A 83 -22.13 21.70 24.45
N GLN A 84 -23.00 22.00 25.41
CA GLN A 84 -22.97 23.23 26.19
C GLN A 84 -22.03 23.08 27.38
N GLN A 85 -21.02 23.94 27.49
CA GLN A 85 -20.18 24.05 28.69
C GLN A 85 -20.28 25.45 29.29
N ILE A 86 -20.13 25.55 30.60
CA ILE A 86 -20.06 26.85 31.29
C ILE A 86 -18.60 27.31 31.29
N GLU A 87 -18.32 28.42 30.60
CA GLU A 87 -17.03 29.11 30.66
C GLU A 87 -17.12 30.33 31.59
N GLU A 88 -16.10 30.51 32.43
CA GLU A 88 -15.97 31.68 33.30
C GLU A 88 -15.19 32.78 32.55
N ARG A 89 -15.90 33.83 32.10
CA ARG A 89 -15.28 35.01 31.47
C ARG A 89 -15.62 36.27 32.26
N GLY A 90 -14.70 36.67 33.14
CA GLY A 90 -14.86 37.88 33.96
C GLY A 90 -15.84 37.66 35.11
N ASN A 91 -16.84 38.55 35.27
CA ASN A 91 -17.71 38.58 36.45
C ASN A 91 -19.06 37.86 36.20
N GLY A 92 -19.04 36.71 35.53
CA GLY A 92 -20.23 35.88 35.27
C GLY A 92 -19.93 34.59 34.48
N ASP A 93 -20.75 33.57 34.74
CA ASP A 93 -20.76 32.28 34.05
C ASP A 93 -21.52 32.40 32.72
N TYR A 94 -20.94 31.93 31.61
CA TYR A 94 -21.59 31.90 30.30
C TYR A 94 -21.61 30.49 29.72
N THR A 95 -22.76 30.06 29.21
CA THR A 95 -22.88 28.78 28.49
C THR A 95 -22.40 28.94 27.04
N VAL A 96 -21.38 28.18 26.66
CA VAL A 96 -20.81 28.12 25.30
C VAL A 96 -21.14 26.78 24.68
N ASP A 97 -21.73 26.80 23.49
CA ASP A 97 -22.05 25.60 22.72
C ASP A 97 -20.91 25.23 21.77
N TYR A 98 -20.32 24.05 21.96
CA TYR A 98 -19.25 23.47 21.15
C TYR A 98 -19.76 22.51 20.08
N TYR A 99 -21.06 22.54 19.76
CA TYR A 99 -21.62 21.75 18.67
C TYR A 99 -20.86 22.08 17.38
N PRO A 100 -20.30 21.08 16.67
CA PRO A 100 -19.37 21.34 15.56
C PRO A 100 -20.07 21.86 14.31
N PHE A 101 -21.41 21.81 14.26
CA PHE A 101 -22.20 22.22 13.11
C PHE A 101 -22.89 23.56 13.31
N GLU A 102 -23.08 24.28 12.21
CA GLU A 102 -23.87 25.51 12.20
C GLU A 102 -25.32 25.17 12.55
N ILE A 103 -25.88 25.88 13.54
CA ILE A 103 -27.28 25.74 13.93
C ILE A 103 -28.10 26.68 13.04
N MET A 104 -28.75 26.11 12.05
CA MET A 104 -29.66 26.76 11.11
C MET A 104 -31.05 26.13 11.28
N GLU A 105 -32.07 26.76 10.70
CA GLU A 105 -33.45 26.21 10.70
C GLU A 105 -33.53 24.79 10.11
N THR A 106 -32.57 24.43 9.25
CA THR A 106 -32.49 23.14 8.58
C THR A 106 -31.68 22.07 9.31
N THR A 107 -30.85 22.43 10.29
CA THR A 107 -29.84 21.53 10.90
C THR A 107 -30.48 20.30 11.55
N PHE A 108 -31.66 20.47 12.17
CA PHE A 108 -32.35 19.41 12.89
C PHE A 108 -33.59 18.87 12.14
N LEU A 109 -33.75 19.21 10.85
CA LEU A 109 -34.88 18.71 10.07
C LEU A 109 -34.76 17.20 9.81
N ALA A 110 -35.86 16.49 10.05
CA ALA A 110 -35.91 15.05 9.85
C ALA A 110 -35.95 14.66 8.37
N LYS A 111 -35.05 13.76 7.97
CA LYS A 111 -34.99 13.14 6.65
C LYS A 111 -35.79 11.84 6.65
N SER A 112 -36.76 11.73 5.76
CA SER A 112 -37.52 10.47 5.56
C SER A 112 -36.61 9.40 4.96
N VAL A 113 -36.52 8.26 5.66
CA VAL A 113 -35.80 7.05 5.24
C VAL A 113 -36.77 6.03 4.66
N GLY A 114 -38.03 6.02 5.11
CA GLY A 114 -39.05 5.04 4.67
C GLY A 114 -38.96 3.72 5.42
N ASN A 115 -39.53 2.65 4.89
CA ASN A 115 -39.65 1.38 5.62
C ASN A 115 -38.35 0.54 5.58
N ILE A 116 -37.97 -0.04 6.72
CA ILE A 116 -36.89 -1.03 6.86
C ILE A 116 -37.46 -2.26 7.57
N LYS A 117 -37.41 -3.42 6.92
CA LYS A 117 -37.84 -4.69 7.52
C LYS A 117 -36.83 -5.18 8.56
N LYS A 118 -37.31 -5.86 9.60
CA LYS A 118 -36.47 -6.47 10.64
C LYS A 118 -35.34 -7.30 10.01
N GLY A 119 -34.12 -7.11 10.48
CA GLY A 119 -32.89 -7.73 10.00
C GLY A 119 -32.25 -7.04 8.79
N ASN A 120 -32.96 -6.15 8.10
CA ASN A 120 -32.41 -5.44 6.94
C ASN A 120 -31.66 -4.17 7.35
N ILE A 121 -30.75 -3.77 6.46
CA ILE A 121 -29.87 -2.61 6.63
C ILE A 121 -30.16 -1.60 5.53
N LYS A 122 -30.16 -0.31 5.87
CA LYS A 122 -30.27 0.79 4.91
C LYS A 122 -29.21 1.85 5.18
N SER A 123 -28.55 2.30 4.11
CA SER A 123 -27.57 3.40 4.20
C SER A 123 -28.29 4.74 4.14
N VAL A 124 -27.91 5.65 5.04
CA VAL A 124 -28.47 6.99 5.15
C VAL A 124 -27.33 8.00 5.29
N SER A 125 -27.56 9.21 4.78
CA SER A 125 -26.63 10.33 4.93
C SER A 125 -27.41 11.58 5.33
N LEU A 126 -26.90 12.30 6.34
CA LEU A 126 -27.34 13.63 6.74
C LEU A 126 -26.27 14.65 6.29
N SER A 127 -26.68 15.89 6.02
CA SER A 127 -25.76 16.96 5.65
C SER A 127 -25.72 18.01 6.75
N ALA A 128 -24.54 18.50 7.09
CA ALA A 128 -24.37 19.58 8.06
C ALA A 128 -23.18 20.47 7.69
N ASN A 129 -23.29 21.77 7.92
CA ASN A 129 -22.16 22.71 7.76
C ASN A 129 -21.32 22.71 9.02
N VAL A 130 -20.02 22.46 8.88
CA VAL A 130 -19.09 22.56 10.00
C VAL A 130 -18.80 24.03 10.27
N ARG A 131 -18.95 24.47 11.52
CA ARG A 131 -18.67 25.86 11.89
C ARG A 131 -17.23 26.24 11.61
N ARG A 132 -16.99 27.51 11.31
CA ARG A 132 -15.64 28.06 11.08
C ARG A 132 -14.77 28.13 12.34
N ASP A 133 -15.39 28.13 13.51
CA ASP A 133 -14.74 28.17 14.82
C ASP A 133 -14.74 26.81 15.53
N ALA A 134 -15.20 25.75 14.86
CA ALA A 134 -15.08 24.39 15.39
C ALA A 134 -13.60 24.03 15.61
N GLN A 135 -13.31 23.29 16.68
CA GLN A 135 -11.96 22.78 16.93
C GLN A 135 -11.72 21.52 16.11
N GLN A 136 -10.47 21.25 15.76
CA GLN A 136 -10.12 19.96 15.17
C GLN A 136 -10.31 18.86 16.22
N GLY A 137 -10.92 17.75 15.85
CA GLY A 137 -11.10 16.62 16.74
C GLY A 137 -12.24 15.69 16.33
N TYR A 138 -12.42 14.63 17.11
CA TYR A 138 -13.59 13.76 17.01
C TYR A 138 -14.74 14.33 17.82
N TYR A 139 -15.93 14.38 17.21
CA TYR A 139 -17.19 14.78 17.84
C TYR A 139 -18.18 13.61 17.77
N SER A 140 -18.80 13.27 18.90
CA SER A 140 -19.85 12.25 18.96
C SER A 140 -21.21 12.92 18.80
N ILE A 141 -21.85 12.72 17.65
CA ILE A 141 -23.07 13.41 17.24
C ILE A 141 -24.29 12.51 17.50
N PRO A 142 -25.27 12.96 18.30
CA PRO A 142 -26.51 12.22 18.48
C PRO A 142 -27.41 12.33 17.26
N ILE A 143 -27.91 11.18 16.82
CA ILE A 143 -28.84 11.00 15.72
C ILE A 143 -30.15 10.49 16.28
N TYR A 144 -31.22 11.25 16.08
CA TYR A 144 -32.55 10.86 16.48
C TYR A 144 -33.21 10.01 15.38
N LEU A 145 -33.75 8.85 15.75
CA LEU A 145 -34.53 7.96 14.91
C LEU A 145 -35.99 7.95 15.37
N GLU A 146 -36.94 8.08 14.45
CA GLU A 146 -38.37 8.03 14.75
C GLU A 146 -39.09 7.20 13.68
N TRP A 147 -39.84 6.17 14.10
CA TRP A 147 -40.68 5.35 13.24
C TRP A 147 -42.06 5.12 13.89
N ASP A 148 -43.00 4.52 13.16
CA ASP A 148 -44.37 4.36 13.66
C ASP A 148 -44.49 3.55 14.97
N GLY A 149 -43.47 2.73 15.29
CA GLY A 149 -43.42 1.86 16.47
C GLY A 149 -42.65 2.41 17.67
N GLY A 150 -41.89 3.50 17.50
CA GLY A 150 -41.06 4.05 18.55
C GLY A 150 -40.05 5.09 18.07
N SER A 151 -39.22 5.57 18.99
CA SER A 151 -38.09 6.43 18.70
C SER A 151 -36.89 6.07 19.55
N ASP A 152 -35.71 6.42 19.05
CA ASP A 152 -34.45 6.16 19.74
C ASP A 152 -33.36 7.19 19.37
N THR A 153 -32.26 7.21 20.11
CA THR A 153 -31.10 8.06 19.85
C THR A 153 -29.82 7.24 19.87
N ASP A 154 -29.15 7.22 18.72
CA ASP A 154 -27.83 6.60 18.55
C ASP A 154 -26.77 7.66 18.21
N TYR A 155 -25.49 7.31 18.38
CA TYR A 155 -24.37 8.25 18.23
C TYR A 155 -23.47 7.94 17.03
N ILE A 156 -22.95 8.98 16.37
CA ILE A 156 -21.94 8.86 15.31
C ILE A 156 -20.73 9.72 15.62
N ASN A 157 -19.55 9.11 15.57
CA ASN A 157 -18.29 9.85 15.64
C ASN A 157 -17.94 10.46 14.28
N VAL A 158 -17.82 11.78 14.21
CA VAL A 158 -17.31 12.53 13.06
C VAL A 158 -15.94 13.13 13.37
N TRP A 159 -15.06 13.20 12.38
CA TRP A 159 -13.75 13.86 12.50
C TRP A 159 -13.77 15.22 11.82
N ILE A 160 -13.45 16.29 12.54
CA ILE A 160 -13.33 17.65 12.01
C ILE A 160 -11.86 18.03 11.93
N SER A 161 -11.43 18.57 10.77
CA SER A 161 -10.04 18.95 10.50
C SER A 161 -9.88 20.44 10.15
N THR A 162 -8.70 21.01 10.47
CA THR A 162 -8.31 22.39 10.11
C THR A 162 -7.61 22.51 8.75
N ASP A 163 -7.28 21.39 8.10
CA ASP A 163 -6.43 21.40 6.91
C ASP A 163 -7.10 21.97 5.65
N THR A 164 -6.45 22.99 5.08
CA THR A 164 -6.66 23.50 3.71
C THR A 164 -5.68 22.88 2.71
N SER A 165 -4.90 21.87 3.11
CA SER A 165 -3.90 21.23 2.27
C SER A 165 -4.43 19.94 1.63
N SER A 166 -4.21 19.83 0.32
CA SER A 166 -4.42 18.64 -0.50
C SER A 166 -3.45 17.54 -0.09
N GLY A 167 -3.86 16.67 0.83
CA GLY A 167 -3.21 15.40 1.13
C GLY A 167 -3.90 14.27 0.37
N ALA A 168 -3.09 13.48 -0.35
CA ALA A 168 -3.49 12.32 -1.11
C ALA A 168 -4.09 11.24 -0.19
N ASP A 169 -5.40 11.05 -0.33
CA ASP A 169 -6.19 9.82 -0.16
C ASP A 169 -7.64 10.25 0.05
N ASP A 170 -8.27 10.62 -1.06
CA ASP A 170 -9.70 10.49 -1.36
C ASP A 170 -9.87 11.14 -2.76
N GLU A 171 -9.48 10.39 -3.80
CA GLU A 171 -10.05 10.57 -5.15
C GLU A 171 -11.55 10.24 -5.07
N GLU A 172 -12.37 11.14 -4.50
CA GLU A 172 -13.81 11.13 -4.75
C GLU A 172 -14.57 12.43 -4.42
N ASP A 173 -13.89 13.58 -4.25
CA ASP A 173 -14.57 14.89 -4.16
C ASP A 173 -14.20 15.79 -5.34
N THR A 174 -14.87 15.56 -6.47
CA THR A 174 -15.24 16.60 -7.46
C THR A 174 -16.27 16.04 -8.47
N LYS A 175 -17.45 15.63 -7.99
CA LYS A 175 -18.71 15.68 -8.76
C LYS A 175 -19.91 15.90 -7.84
N GLU A 176 -20.03 17.08 -7.22
CA GLU A 176 -21.36 17.67 -7.01
C GLU A 176 -21.95 17.99 -8.40
N GLY A 177 -22.40 16.98 -9.14
CA GLY A 177 -22.75 17.11 -10.56
C GLY A 177 -24.08 16.44 -10.91
N ASN A 178 -25.07 17.28 -11.25
CA ASN A 178 -26.36 17.03 -11.94
C ASN A 178 -27.56 17.67 -11.21
N TYR A 179 -27.58 19.00 -11.04
CA TYR A 179 -28.80 19.71 -10.64
C TYR A 179 -29.74 19.87 -11.83
N PHE A 180 -29.18 20.09 -13.02
CA PHE A 180 -29.91 20.19 -14.27
C PHE A 180 -29.55 19.07 -15.23
N VAL A 181 -30.56 18.52 -15.91
CA VAL A 181 -30.37 17.66 -17.09
C VAL A 181 -30.50 18.52 -18.33
N ILE A 182 -29.47 18.51 -19.19
CA ILE A 182 -29.44 19.28 -20.43
C ILE A 182 -29.81 18.37 -21.61
N GLY A 183 -30.72 18.83 -22.46
CA GLY A 183 -31.02 18.17 -23.73
C GLY A 183 -31.90 16.92 -23.65
N GLU A 184 -32.50 16.63 -22.50
CA GLU A 184 -33.31 15.42 -22.33
C GLU A 184 -34.52 15.41 -23.28
N ASN A 185 -34.76 14.26 -23.92
CA ASN A 185 -35.81 14.05 -24.91
C ASN A 185 -35.73 15.00 -26.12
N GLN A 186 -34.56 15.56 -26.41
CA GLN A 186 -34.33 16.38 -27.59
C GLN A 186 -33.43 15.67 -28.61
N SER A 187 -33.81 15.76 -29.89
CA SER A 187 -32.93 15.37 -30.99
C SER A 187 -31.80 16.39 -31.15
N THR A 188 -30.61 15.92 -31.51
CA THR A 188 -29.48 16.80 -31.83
C THR A 188 -29.85 17.77 -32.96
N PRO A 189 -29.84 19.09 -32.72
CA PRO A 189 -30.15 20.08 -33.74
C PRO A 189 -29.14 20.03 -34.88
N ARG A 190 -29.62 20.26 -36.12
CA ARG A 190 -28.80 20.17 -37.33
C ARG A 190 -28.83 21.49 -38.11
N GLY A 191 -27.65 22.04 -38.40
CA GLY A 191 -27.45 23.25 -39.19
C GLY A 191 -26.63 22.99 -40.45
N ILE A 192 -26.86 23.78 -41.51
CA ILE A 192 -26.15 23.68 -42.79
C ILE A 192 -25.63 25.07 -43.18
N TYR A 193 -24.31 25.23 -43.30
CA TYR A 193 -23.71 26.46 -43.80
C TYR A 193 -24.18 26.75 -45.24
N PRO A 194 -24.46 28.01 -45.64
CA PRO A 194 -24.30 29.26 -44.90
C PRO A 194 -25.53 29.72 -44.11
N ASN A 195 -26.49 28.84 -43.85
CA ASN A 195 -27.75 29.24 -43.21
C ASN A 195 -27.55 29.50 -41.70
N VAL A 196 -28.38 30.40 -41.17
CA VAL A 196 -28.54 30.58 -39.73
C VAL A 196 -29.20 29.34 -39.14
N MET A 197 -28.68 28.88 -38.00
CA MET A 197 -29.20 27.74 -37.25
C MET A 197 -29.99 28.24 -36.05
N ASP A 198 -31.29 27.99 -36.07
CA ASP A 198 -32.18 28.17 -34.93
C ASP A 198 -32.30 26.87 -34.16
N TYR A 199 -32.00 26.89 -32.87
CA TYR A 199 -32.12 25.72 -32.01
C TYR A 199 -32.47 26.07 -30.57
N THR A 200 -33.01 25.08 -29.86
CA THR A 200 -33.46 25.22 -28.48
C THR A 200 -32.85 24.12 -27.63
N VAL A 201 -32.34 24.49 -26.46
CA VAL A 201 -31.78 23.54 -25.48
C VAL A 201 -32.67 23.51 -24.25
N ASN A 202 -33.07 22.30 -23.85
CA ASN A 202 -33.89 22.05 -22.67
C ASN A 202 -33.00 21.85 -21.45
N PHE A 203 -33.41 22.44 -20.33
CA PHE A 203 -32.75 22.34 -19.03
C PHE A 203 -33.81 21.92 -18.01
N ARG A 204 -33.74 20.66 -17.55
CA ARG A 204 -34.66 20.13 -16.55
C ARG A 204 -34.03 20.16 -15.18
N ASN A 205 -34.67 20.83 -14.22
CA ASN A 205 -34.27 20.76 -12.82
C ASN A 205 -34.56 19.35 -12.28
N LYS A 206 -33.52 18.58 -11.97
CA LYS A 206 -33.61 17.20 -11.47
C LYS A 206 -33.84 17.13 -9.95
N ARG A 207 -33.69 18.25 -9.26
CA ARG A 207 -33.79 18.30 -7.79
C ARG A 207 -35.24 18.27 -7.35
N ASN A 208 -35.45 17.81 -6.12
CA ASN A 208 -36.74 17.90 -5.43
C ASN A 208 -37.04 19.31 -4.88
N THR A 209 -36.24 20.32 -5.27
CA THR A 209 -36.30 21.70 -4.77
C THR A 209 -36.31 22.67 -5.95
N THR A 210 -37.08 23.75 -5.84
CA THR A 210 -37.12 24.83 -6.85
C THR A 210 -35.77 25.56 -6.91
N ALA A 211 -35.23 25.71 -8.12
CA ALA A 211 -34.09 26.58 -8.39
C ALA A 211 -34.60 28.00 -8.67
N GLN A 212 -33.92 29.00 -8.13
CA GLN A 212 -34.22 30.43 -8.28
C GLN A 212 -33.07 31.13 -9.00
N ASP A 213 -33.36 32.24 -9.67
CA ASP A 213 -32.36 33.07 -10.37
C ASP A 213 -31.47 32.24 -11.33
N VAL A 214 -32.09 31.33 -12.08
CA VAL A 214 -31.35 30.43 -12.97
C VAL A 214 -30.86 31.21 -14.17
N THR A 215 -29.55 31.23 -14.39
CA THR A 215 -28.90 31.83 -15.56
C THR A 215 -28.14 30.75 -16.30
N VAL A 216 -28.43 30.62 -17.59
CA VAL A 216 -27.77 29.71 -18.52
C VAL A 216 -26.87 30.53 -19.43
N SER A 217 -25.56 30.32 -19.29
CA SER A 217 -24.51 30.98 -20.06
C SER A 217 -23.86 30.00 -21.02
N MET A 218 -23.89 30.30 -22.31
CA MET A 218 -23.18 29.53 -23.32
C MET A 218 -21.69 29.87 -23.29
N GLN A 219 -20.83 28.86 -23.25
CA GLN A 219 -19.39 29.06 -23.37
C GLN A 219 -19.01 29.22 -24.84
N LEU A 220 -18.54 30.42 -25.18
CA LEU A 220 -18.08 30.77 -26.52
C LEU A 220 -16.61 30.38 -26.71
N SER A 221 -16.21 30.10 -27.95
CA SER A 221 -14.80 29.90 -28.32
C SER A 221 -14.47 30.61 -29.62
N GLU A 222 -13.27 31.19 -29.69
CA GLU A 222 -12.72 31.71 -30.95
C GLU A 222 -12.24 30.60 -31.89
N ASP A 223 -12.03 29.38 -31.38
CA ASP A 223 -11.59 28.21 -32.14
C ASP A 223 -12.77 27.58 -32.91
N ASP A 224 -12.73 27.66 -34.24
CA ASP A 224 -13.75 27.15 -35.16
C ASP A 224 -13.85 25.61 -35.20
N THR A 225 -12.82 24.91 -34.69
CA THR A 225 -12.84 23.46 -34.51
C THR A 225 -13.59 23.04 -33.24
N LYS A 226 -13.78 23.97 -32.29
CA LYS A 226 -14.49 23.75 -31.03
C LYS A 226 -15.86 24.40 -30.98
N PHE A 227 -16.05 25.52 -31.67
CA PHE A 227 -17.28 26.30 -31.65
C PHE A 227 -17.65 26.76 -33.07
N PRO A 228 -18.72 26.24 -33.69
CA PRO A 228 -18.96 26.38 -35.11
C PRO A 228 -19.75 27.65 -35.48
N PHE A 229 -20.07 28.52 -34.52
CA PHE A 229 -20.96 29.65 -34.72
C PHE A 229 -20.24 31.00 -34.67
N GLU A 230 -20.68 31.95 -35.48
CA GLU A 230 -20.28 33.35 -35.40
C GLU A 230 -20.75 33.96 -34.07
N ILE A 231 -19.90 34.79 -33.46
CA ILE A 231 -20.18 35.49 -32.21
C ILE A 231 -20.55 36.93 -32.56
N ASN A 232 -21.85 37.19 -32.71
CA ASN A 232 -22.38 38.47 -33.17
C ASN A 232 -23.04 39.31 -32.06
N ASP A 233 -23.43 38.68 -30.96
CA ASP A 233 -24.09 39.33 -29.83
C ASP A 233 -23.14 39.48 -28.65
N GLY A 234 -23.33 40.57 -27.90
CA GLY A 234 -22.55 40.82 -26.68
C GLY A 234 -22.93 39.93 -25.50
N ASN A 235 -24.10 39.26 -25.55
CA ASN A 235 -24.57 38.38 -24.48
C ASN A 235 -25.52 37.30 -25.01
N TYR A 236 -25.26 36.03 -24.69
CA TYR A 236 -26.09 34.87 -25.02
C TYR A 236 -26.80 34.25 -23.80
N ASP A 237 -26.71 34.90 -22.63
CA ASP A 237 -27.32 34.40 -21.41
C ASP A 237 -28.84 34.31 -21.53
N ARG A 238 -29.41 33.30 -20.88
CA ARG A 238 -30.85 33.14 -20.71
C ARG A 238 -31.17 32.98 -19.24
N THR A 239 -32.06 33.81 -18.73
CA THR A 239 -32.45 33.81 -17.32
C THR A 239 -33.86 33.28 -17.14
N PHE A 240 -34.06 32.54 -16.06
CA PHE A 240 -35.34 32.01 -15.62
C PHE A 240 -35.46 32.30 -14.13
N GLU A 241 -36.48 33.07 -13.74
CA GLU A 241 -36.65 33.49 -12.34
C GLU A 241 -36.77 32.29 -11.40
N ARG A 242 -37.51 31.26 -11.81
CA ARG A 242 -37.79 30.07 -11.02
C ARG A 242 -37.95 28.85 -11.92
N VAL A 243 -37.34 27.72 -11.53
CA VAL A 243 -37.51 26.42 -12.19
C VAL A 243 -37.84 25.38 -11.12
N GLN A 244 -39.08 24.91 -11.10
CA GLN A 244 -39.61 23.97 -10.12
C GLN A 244 -38.94 22.59 -10.23
N SER A 245 -39.12 21.77 -9.19
CA SER A 245 -38.68 20.38 -9.20
C SER A 245 -39.26 19.62 -10.40
N GLY A 246 -38.39 19.06 -11.24
CA GLY A 246 -38.78 18.33 -12.45
C GLY A 246 -39.20 19.20 -13.65
N GLU A 247 -39.31 20.52 -13.47
CA GLU A 247 -39.66 21.45 -14.54
C GLU A 247 -38.53 21.54 -15.57
N THR A 248 -38.90 21.62 -16.85
CA THR A 248 -37.99 21.84 -17.96
C THR A 248 -38.20 23.23 -18.52
N VAL A 249 -37.14 24.04 -18.54
CA VAL A 249 -37.11 25.33 -19.24
C VAL A 249 -36.27 25.22 -20.51
N SER A 250 -36.55 26.08 -21.48
CA SER A 250 -35.95 26.00 -22.81
C SER A 250 -35.25 27.30 -23.17
N ALA A 251 -33.96 27.22 -23.51
CA ALA A 251 -33.17 28.33 -23.99
C ALA A 251 -33.07 28.28 -25.52
N SER A 252 -33.58 29.31 -26.21
CA SER A 252 -33.52 29.41 -27.67
C SER A 252 -32.38 30.29 -28.15
N TYR A 253 -31.70 29.82 -29.20
CA TYR A 253 -30.54 30.42 -29.85
C TYR A 253 -30.75 30.49 -31.36
N SER A 254 -30.25 31.56 -31.97
CA SER A 254 -30.21 31.78 -33.41
C SER A 254 -28.80 32.22 -33.77
N MET A 255 -28.06 31.37 -34.49
CA MET A 255 -26.63 31.58 -34.70
C MET A 255 -26.22 31.31 -36.15
N ALA A 256 -25.43 32.21 -36.74
CA ALA A 256 -24.82 31.98 -38.05
C ALA A 256 -23.68 30.97 -37.94
N ILE A 257 -23.62 30.00 -38.86
CA ILE A 257 -22.54 29.01 -38.90
C ILE A 257 -21.31 29.65 -39.56
N ARG A 258 -20.13 29.46 -38.96
CA ARG A 258 -18.86 29.96 -39.50
C ARG A 258 -18.52 29.29 -40.82
N LYS A 259 -17.99 30.06 -41.77
CA LYS A 259 -17.51 29.55 -43.06
C LYS A 259 -16.43 28.48 -42.93
N ASP A 260 -15.55 28.64 -41.94
CA ASP A 260 -14.39 27.77 -41.74
C ASP A 260 -14.66 26.59 -40.78
N SER A 261 -15.91 26.41 -40.33
CA SER A 261 -16.32 25.20 -39.60
C SER A 261 -16.33 23.96 -40.51
N TYR A 262 -16.15 22.78 -39.93
CA TYR A 262 -16.20 21.50 -40.63
C TYR A 262 -17.54 20.79 -40.40
N SER A 263 -17.89 19.87 -41.30
CA SER A 263 -19.01 18.95 -41.08
C SER A 263 -18.72 18.03 -39.88
N GLY A 264 -19.62 17.99 -38.89
CA GLY A 264 -19.46 17.15 -37.71
C GLY A 264 -20.31 17.56 -36.50
N TYR A 265 -20.11 16.86 -35.39
CA TYR A 265 -20.78 17.14 -34.11
C TYR A 265 -19.89 18.04 -33.23
N TYR A 266 -20.47 19.14 -32.75
CA TYR A 266 -19.79 20.12 -31.90
C TYR A 266 -20.39 20.10 -30.49
N PRO A 267 -19.58 19.89 -29.44
CA PRO A 267 -20.02 20.00 -28.05
C PRO A 267 -20.12 21.47 -27.63
N ILE A 268 -21.33 21.97 -27.42
CA ILE A 268 -21.58 23.31 -26.89
C ILE A 268 -21.71 23.22 -25.37
N LYS A 269 -20.80 23.87 -24.66
CA LYS A 269 -20.79 23.90 -23.20
C LYS A 269 -21.67 25.04 -22.67
N TYR A 270 -22.42 24.74 -21.63
CA TYR A 270 -23.26 25.69 -20.91
C TYR A 270 -22.86 25.70 -19.44
N THR A 271 -22.75 26.88 -18.86
CA THR A 271 -22.68 27.12 -17.43
C THR A 271 -24.07 27.50 -16.94
N ILE A 272 -24.57 26.82 -15.93
CA ILE A 272 -25.86 27.10 -15.29
C ILE A 272 -25.54 27.61 -13.88
N THR A 273 -25.92 28.83 -13.57
CA THR A 273 -25.84 29.38 -12.22
C THR A 273 -27.22 29.58 -11.64
N PHE A 274 -27.44 29.20 -10.38
CA PHE A 274 -28.76 29.29 -9.75
C PHE A 274 -28.62 29.35 -8.23
N ARG A 275 -29.69 29.73 -7.53
CA ARG A 275 -29.80 29.67 -6.07
C ARG A 275 -30.86 28.66 -5.66
N LEU A 276 -30.70 28.05 -4.49
CA LEU A 276 -31.69 27.13 -3.92
C LEU A 276 -32.76 27.84 -3.08
N SER A 277 -32.50 29.09 -2.69
CA SER A 277 -33.42 29.98 -1.98
C SER A 277 -33.20 31.42 -2.45
N SER A 278 -34.14 32.32 -2.18
CA SER A 278 -34.09 33.72 -2.63
C SER A 278 -32.89 34.51 -2.08
N GLU A 279 -32.31 34.05 -0.97
CA GLU A 279 -31.14 34.66 -0.31
C GLU A 279 -29.96 33.68 -0.18
N GLY A 280 -30.01 32.54 -0.87
CA GLY A 280 -29.00 31.48 -0.78
C GLY A 280 -27.75 31.72 -1.62
N ASP A 281 -26.72 30.90 -1.39
CA ASP A 281 -25.49 30.90 -2.16
C ASP A 281 -25.74 30.57 -3.64
N LEU A 282 -24.90 31.15 -4.50
CA LEU A 282 -24.93 30.91 -5.93
C LEU A 282 -24.24 29.58 -6.24
N HIS A 283 -24.99 28.62 -6.74
CA HIS A 283 -24.47 27.36 -7.26
C HIS A 283 -24.09 27.52 -8.72
N LYS A 284 -23.10 26.75 -9.18
CA LYS A 284 -22.65 26.69 -10.56
C LYS A 284 -22.57 25.23 -10.99
N GLU A 285 -23.11 24.94 -12.17
CA GLU A 285 -23.03 23.65 -12.84
C GLU A 285 -22.59 23.86 -14.30
N GLU A 286 -21.90 22.89 -14.88
CA GLU A 286 -21.56 22.90 -16.29
C GLU A 286 -22.12 21.66 -16.96
N GLY A 287 -22.61 21.81 -18.19
CA GLY A 287 -23.02 20.68 -18.99
C GLY A 287 -22.84 20.93 -20.47
N THR A 288 -22.98 19.87 -21.27
CA THR A 288 -22.67 19.89 -22.70
C THR A 288 -23.89 19.44 -23.49
N PHE A 289 -24.19 20.16 -24.57
CA PHE A 289 -25.21 19.81 -25.54
C PHE A 289 -24.58 19.80 -26.94
N TYR A 290 -24.91 18.79 -27.75
CA TYR A 290 -24.31 18.65 -29.07
C TYR A 290 -25.17 19.33 -30.13
N VAL A 291 -24.51 19.91 -31.12
CA VAL A 291 -25.12 20.36 -32.38
C VAL A 291 -24.40 19.68 -33.55
N HIS A 292 -25.12 19.40 -34.63
CA HIS A 292 -24.55 18.81 -35.84
C HIS A 292 -24.49 19.85 -36.95
N ILE A 293 -23.29 20.12 -37.46
CA ILE A 293 -23.02 21.11 -38.49
C ILE A 293 -22.66 20.41 -39.79
N ILE A 294 -23.14 20.95 -40.90
CA ILE A 294 -22.74 20.56 -42.25
C ILE A 294 -22.15 21.79 -42.92
N SER A 295 -20.87 21.70 -43.28
CA SER A 295 -20.09 22.77 -43.88
C SER A 295 -19.10 22.14 -44.87
N LYS A 296 -17.83 22.57 -44.88
CA LYS A 296 -16.76 21.85 -45.58
C LYS A 296 -16.52 20.49 -44.94
N ASP A 297 -16.26 19.49 -45.77
CA ASP A 297 -15.81 18.20 -45.27
C ASP A 297 -14.51 18.38 -44.52
N LYS A 298 -14.39 17.70 -43.38
CA LYS A 298 -13.09 17.56 -42.72
C LYS A 298 -12.25 16.74 -43.68
N GLU A 299 -11.11 17.26 -44.14
CA GLU A 299 -10.11 16.39 -44.76
C GLU A 299 -9.80 15.32 -43.71
N ASP A 300 -10.18 14.08 -44.01
CA ASP A 300 -9.81 12.94 -43.20
C ASP A 300 -8.28 12.84 -43.30
N ASP A 301 -7.59 13.21 -42.22
CA ASP A 301 -6.17 12.87 -42.02
C ASP A 301 -5.96 11.34 -41.87
N LEU A 302 -7.02 10.55 -42.08
CA LEU A 302 -6.93 9.12 -42.30
C LEU A 302 -6.58 8.86 -43.78
N ARG A 303 -5.34 9.17 -44.14
CA ARG A 303 -4.69 8.44 -45.23
C ARG A 303 -4.72 6.95 -44.87
N ASP A 304 -5.02 6.11 -45.85
CA ASP A 304 -4.76 4.66 -45.73
C ASP A 304 -3.34 4.47 -45.17
N PHE A 305 -3.19 3.59 -44.18
CA PHE A 305 -1.89 3.24 -43.62
C PHE A 305 -0.96 2.75 -44.74
N ASP A 306 -0.05 3.61 -45.19
CA ASP A 306 1.10 3.25 -46.00
C ASP A 306 2.31 3.16 -45.09
N ALA A 307 2.90 1.97 -44.98
CA ALA A 307 4.08 1.70 -44.18
C ALA A 307 5.30 2.55 -44.57
N ASN A 308 5.25 3.24 -45.73
CA ASN A 308 6.32 4.07 -46.27
C ASN A 308 6.05 5.59 -46.28
N ASP A 309 4.87 6.07 -45.88
CA ASP A 309 4.60 7.53 -45.76
C ASP A 309 4.98 8.06 -44.37
N ARG A 310 6.22 7.78 -43.95
CA ARG A 310 6.79 8.29 -42.68
C ARG A 310 7.89 9.29 -43.00
N THR A 311 7.58 10.58 -42.93
CA THR A 311 8.57 11.68 -43.01
C THR A 311 9.35 11.88 -41.69
N LYS A 312 8.92 11.19 -40.61
CA LYS A 312 9.58 11.11 -39.30
C LYS A 312 10.32 9.78 -39.16
N ALA A 313 11.57 9.81 -38.72
CA ALA A 313 12.34 8.60 -38.39
C ALA A 313 11.63 7.76 -37.30
N ARG A 314 11.93 6.46 -37.21
CA ARG A 314 11.39 5.58 -36.18
C ARG A 314 12.54 4.93 -35.43
N LEU A 315 12.85 5.45 -34.25
CA LEU A 315 13.81 4.81 -33.38
C LEU A 315 13.09 3.74 -32.56
N ILE A 316 13.72 2.57 -32.43
CA ILE A 316 13.22 1.45 -31.64
C ILE A 316 14.37 0.84 -30.82
N VAL A 317 14.03 0.13 -29.76
CA VAL A 317 14.93 -0.84 -29.14
C VAL A 317 14.80 -2.16 -29.92
N ASP A 318 15.84 -2.54 -30.67
CA ASP A 318 15.87 -3.80 -31.44
C ASP A 318 16.12 -4.99 -30.49
N SER A 319 17.01 -4.81 -29.52
CA SER A 319 17.26 -5.76 -28.43
C SER A 319 17.92 -5.07 -27.25
N TYR A 320 17.88 -5.69 -26.08
CA TYR A 320 18.69 -5.27 -24.93
C TYR A 320 19.24 -6.49 -24.19
N TYR A 321 20.32 -6.29 -23.43
CA TYR A 321 20.84 -7.26 -22.48
C TYR A 321 21.54 -6.54 -21.32
N THR A 322 21.79 -7.26 -20.23
CA THR A 322 22.44 -6.72 -19.04
C THR A 322 23.72 -7.47 -18.72
N VAL A 323 24.67 -6.78 -18.09
CA VAL A 323 25.92 -7.36 -17.60
C VAL A 323 26.09 -6.98 -16.13
N PRO A 324 25.96 -7.92 -15.17
CA PRO A 324 25.65 -9.34 -15.36
C PRO A 324 24.24 -9.59 -15.92
N GLU A 325 24.02 -10.79 -16.48
CA GLU A 325 22.73 -11.20 -17.06
C GLU A 325 21.61 -11.22 -16.01
N GLN A 326 21.94 -11.57 -14.77
CA GLN A 326 21.03 -11.52 -13.64
C GLN A 326 21.39 -10.35 -12.72
N ILE A 327 20.41 -9.48 -12.48
CA ILE A 327 20.56 -8.30 -11.62
C ILE A 327 20.01 -8.63 -10.26
N PHE A 328 20.82 -8.45 -9.21
CA PHE A 328 20.36 -8.57 -7.83
C PHE A 328 20.18 -7.19 -7.19
N ALA A 329 19.16 -7.05 -6.36
CA ALA A 329 18.93 -5.82 -5.61
C ALA A 329 20.15 -5.49 -4.73
N GLY A 330 20.68 -4.28 -4.90
CA GLY A 330 21.89 -3.80 -4.23
C GLY A 330 23.13 -3.80 -5.13
N ASP A 331 23.11 -4.54 -6.24
CA ASP A 331 24.27 -4.72 -7.11
C ASP A 331 24.24 -3.74 -8.30
N GLU A 332 25.43 -3.51 -8.87
CA GLU A 332 25.61 -2.75 -10.11
C GLU A 332 25.45 -3.63 -11.34
N PHE A 333 24.91 -3.04 -12.41
CA PHE A 333 24.82 -3.68 -13.72
C PHE A 333 24.97 -2.65 -14.85
N GLU A 334 25.44 -3.14 -16.00
CA GLU A 334 25.44 -2.39 -17.26
C GLU A 334 24.24 -2.83 -18.10
N LEU A 335 23.37 -1.88 -18.45
CA LEU A 335 22.32 -2.06 -19.46
C LEU A 335 22.88 -1.71 -20.83
N VAL A 336 22.80 -2.66 -21.75
CA VAL A 336 23.19 -2.48 -23.14
C VAL A 336 21.96 -2.51 -24.04
N LEU A 337 21.68 -1.40 -24.70
CA LEU A 337 20.56 -1.20 -25.61
C LEU A 337 21.07 -1.18 -27.06
N ASN A 338 20.52 -2.02 -27.92
CA ASN A 338 20.70 -1.91 -29.37
C ASN A 338 19.57 -1.07 -29.94
N MET A 339 19.85 0.21 -30.14
CA MET A 339 18.91 1.17 -30.72
C MET A 339 18.96 1.07 -32.25
N LYS A 340 17.81 1.05 -32.91
CA LYS A 340 17.70 0.92 -34.36
C LYS A 340 16.77 1.96 -34.94
N ASN A 341 17.17 2.55 -36.06
CA ASN A 341 16.27 3.30 -36.90
C ASN A 341 15.51 2.32 -37.80
N ALA A 342 14.28 2.00 -37.43
CA ALA A 342 13.40 1.09 -38.17
C ALA A 342 12.69 1.76 -39.36
N SER A 343 13.05 3.00 -39.74
CA SER A 343 12.60 3.61 -40.98
C SER A 343 13.26 2.97 -42.21
N THR A 344 12.51 2.88 -43.30
CA THR A 344 12.97 2.31 -44.58
C THR A 344 13.84 3.29 -45.38
N SER A 345 13.58 4.59 -45.28
CA SER A 345 14.29 5.62 -46.06
C SER A 345 14.66 6.89 -45.29
N VAL A 346 14.18 7.08 -44.06
CA VAL A 346 14.36 8.32 -43.30
C VAL A 346 15.47 8.21 -42.25
N PRO A 347 16.55 9.02 -42.34
CA PRO A 347 17.60 9.05 -41.33
C PRO A 347 17.19 9.87 -40.09
N ALA A 348 17.82 9.57 -38.95
CA ALA A 348 17.75 10.37 -37.73
C ALA A 348 19.11 11.01 -37.42
N SER A 349 19.11 12.19 -36.81
CA SER A 349 20.32 12.93 -36.40
C SER A 349 20.10 13.67 -35.09
N ASN A 350 21.17 14.12 -34.44
CA ASN A 350 21.12 14.83 -33.15
C ASN A 350 20.28 14.08 -32.10
N ILE A 351 20.51 12.77 -32.00
CA ILE A 351 19.71 11.88 -31.19
C ILE A 351 20.19 11.95 -29.75
N LEU A 352 19.30 12.29 -28.83
CA LEU A 352 19.48 12.27 -27.40
C LEU A 352 18.58 11.20 -26.81
N PHE A 353 19.19 10.19 -26.18
CA PHE A 353 18.50 9.21 -25.36
C PHE A 353 18.64 9.61 -23.90
N ASN A 354 17.55 9.64 -23.16
CA ASN A 354 17.53 9.87 -21.72
C ASN A 354 16.77 8.72 -21.04
N LEU A 355 17.46 7.95 -20.21
CA LEU A 355 16.88 6.78 -19.56
C LEU A 355 16.35 7.14 -18.18
N GLU A 356 15.05 7.00 -17.98
CA GLU A 356 14.39 7.26 -16.69
C GLU A 356 13.97 5.95 -16.04
N SER A 357 14.44 5.73 -14.81
CA SER A 357 13.99 4.60 -13.99
C SER A 357 12.59 4.81 -13.46
N GLU A 358 11.81 3.72 -13.38
CA GLU A 358 10.62 3.63 -12.53
C GLU A 358 10.94 4.05 -11.08
N LYS A 359 9.98 4.68 -10.42
CA LYS A 359 10.07 5.10 -9.02
C LYS A 359 9.14 4.25 -8.16
N VAL A 360 9.66 3.81 -7.01
CA VAL A 360 8.89 3.16 -5.95
C VAL A 360 9.08 3.96 -4.66
N SER A 361 7.97 4.38 -4.06
CA SER A 361 7.98 5.26 -2.88
C SER A 361 8.83 6.52 -3.13
N ASP A 362 8.55 7.21 -4.24
CA ASP A 362 9.22 8.43 -4.72
C ASP A 362 10.73 8.34 -4.99
N SER A 363 11.30 7.13 -4.92
CA SER A 363 12.72 6.89 -5.14
C SER A 363 12.92 6.05 -6.40
N ALA A 364 13.91 6.40 -7.22
CA ALA A 364 14.28 5.61 -8.40
C ALA A 364 14.73 4.20 -7.99
N VAL A 365 14.29 3.20 -8.75
CA VAL A 365 14.71 1.80 -8.57
C VAL A 365 16.14 1.58 -9.04
N PHE A 366 16.48 2.19 -10.19
CA PHE A 366 17.81 2.18 -10.78
C PHE A 366 18.41 3.58 -10.70
N THR A 367 19.59 3.68 -10.10
CA THR A 367 20.32 4.95 -9.98
C THR A 367 21.62 4.89 -10.76
N THR A 368 22.04 6.01 -11.34
CA THR A 368 23.35 6.13 -11.99
C THR A 368 24.32 6.88 -11.08
N GLU A 369 25.58 6.44 -11.02
CA GLU A 369 26.62 7.09 -10.21
C GLU A 369 26.90 8.52 -10.68
N SER A 370 26.81 8.76 -11.99
CA SER A 370 26.98 10.08 -12.63
C SER A 370 25.78 11.01 -12.45
N GLY A 371 24.64 10.54 -11.95
CA GLY A 371 23.39 11.32 -11.84
C GLY A 371 22.73 11.68 -13.18
N SER A 372 23.33 11.31 -14.32
CA SER A 372 22.75 11.46 -15.66
C SER A 372 22.93 10.19 -16.47
N SER A 373 21.84 9.73 -17.05
CA SER A 373 21.72 8.57 -17.93
C SER A 373 21.46 8.98 -19.38
N SER A 374 21.91 10.18 -19.76
CA SER A 374 21.72 10.74 -21.09
C SER A 374 22.87 10.36 -22.04
N MET A 375 22.55 9.87 -23.24
CA MET A 375 23.53 9.58 -24.29
C MET A 375 23.19 10.30 -25.58
N VAL A 376 24.21 10.70 -26.32
CA VAL A 376 24.07 11.37 -27.61
C VAL A 376 24.59 10.48 -28.73
N VAL A 377 23.80 10.33 -29.79
CA VAL A 377 24.17 9.70 -31.05
C VAL A 377 24.01 10.72 -32.16
N ASN A 378 25.07 10.97 -32.93
CA ASN A 378 25.09 12.04 -33.92
C ASN A 378 24.17 11.75 -35.12
N ASP A 379 24.22 10.53 -35.66
CA ASP A 379 23.39 10.11 -36.78
C ASP A 379 23.06 8.62 -36.73
N LEU A 380 21.90 8.26 -37.26
CA LEU A 380 21.45 6.89 -37.45
C LEU A 380 20.67 6.78 -38.76
N GLY A 381 21.31 6.25 -39.80
CA GLY A 381 20.72 6.04 -41.12
C GLY A 381 19.53 5.06 -41.09
N ALA A 382 18.74 5.03 -42.17
CA ALA A 382 17.62 4.10 -42.30
C ALA A 382 18.07 2.64 -42.17
N GLY A 383 17.43 1.87 -41.29
CA GLY A 383 17.78 0.49 -40.98
C GLY A 383 19.04 0.30 -40.12
N GLN A 384 19.77 1.37 -39.78
CA GLN A 384 21.01 1.29 -39.02
C GLN A 384 20.73 1.08 -37.52
N SER A 385 21.62 0.34 -36.87
CA SER A 385 21.61 0.15 -35.42
C SER A 385 22.87 0.73 -34.78
N THR A 386 22.76 1.12 -33.52
CA THR A 386 23.86 1.56 -32.64
C THR A 386 23.67 0.98 -31.26
N GLU A 387 24.77 0.67 -30.60
CA GLU A 387 24.76 0.21 -29.21
C GLU A 387 24.90 1.41 -28.27
N VAL A 388 24.10 1.43 -27.20
CA VAL A 388 24.13 2.43 -26.14
C VAL A 388 24.24 1.73 -24.80
N ARG A 389 25.16 2.16 -23.94
CA ARG A 389 25.46 1.51 -22.65
C ARG A 389 25.24 2.45 -21.48
N ALA A 390 24.52 1.99 -20.47
CA ALA A 390 24.24 2.73 -19.24
C ALA A 390 24.60 1.87 -18.03
N LYS A 391 25.35 2.42 -17.06
CA LYS A 391 25.58 1.75 -15.78
C LYS A 391 24.56 2.19 -14.75
N PHE A 392 23.94 1.23 -14.09
CA PHE A 392 22.94 1.42 -13.06
C PHE A 392 23.28 0.62 -11.81
N THR A 393 22.83 1.10 -10.67
CA THR A 393 22.80 0.36 -9.40
C THR A 393 21.35 0.06 -9.08
N ALA A 394 21.01 -1.21 -8.89
CA ALA A 394 19.69 -1.61 -8.41
C ALA A 394 19.60 -1.33 -6.91
N ARG A 395 18.58 -0.60 -6.46
CA ARG A 395 18.44 -0.26 -5.05
C ARG A 395 18.18 -1.52 -4.21
N ALA A 396 18.94 -1.73 -3.13
CA ALA A 396 18.82 -2.92 -2.24
C ALA A 396 17.43 -3.13 -1.60
N GLY A 397 16.59 -2.09 -1.58
CA GLY A 397 15.27 -2.11 -0.97
C GLY A 397 14.14 -2.67 -1.85
N VAL A 398 14.38 -2.85 -3.15
CA VAL A 398 13.31 -3.10 -4.14
C VAL A 398 12.89 -4.57 -4.16
N ASP A 399 11.61 -4.82 -4.41
CA ASP A 399 11.03 -6.16 -4.49
C ASP A 399 11.52 -6.92 -5.73
N GLN A 400 11.45 -8.25 -5.69
CA GLN A 400 11.77 -9.07 -6.87
C GLN A 400 10.63 -8.98 -7.89
N ARG A 401 10.87 -8.26 -9.00
CA ARG A 401 10.02 -8.17 -10.18
C ARG A 401 10.75 -7.47 -11.33
N SER A 402 10.08 -7.32 -12.47
CA SER A 402 10.53 -6.43 -13.53
C SER A 402 10.19 -4.97 -13.22
N TYR A 403 11.14 -4.10 -13.52
CA TYR A 403 11.03 -2.66 -13.35
C TYR A 403 11.27 -1.95 -14.68
N ALA A 404 10.45 -0.95 -14.96
CA ALA A 404 10.52 -0.22 -16.22
C ALA A 404 11.70 0.77 -16.25
N ILE A 405 12.43 0.79 -17.36
CA ILE A 405 13.28 1.90 -17.78
C ILE A 405 12.63 2.53 -19.01
N THR A 406 12.30 3.81 -18.90
CA THR A 406 11.75 4.61 -20.00
C THR A 406 12.89 5.32 -20.72
N ILE A 407 13.11 4.98 -21.99
CA ILE A 407 14.02 5.68 -22.88
C ILE A 407 13.24 6.82 -23.52
N LYS A 408 13.51 8.05 -23.11
CA LYS A 408 13.03 9.26 -23.78
C LYS A 408 13.99 9.63 -24.89
N GLU A 409 13.45 9.73 -26.09
CA GLU A 409 14.20 9.99 -27.31
C GLU A 409 13.89 11.39 -27.77
N LYS A 410 14.93 12.16 -28.10
CA LYS A 410 14.80 13.44 -28.78
C LYS A 410 15.72 13.45 -29.99
N TYR A 411 15.18 13.64 -31.19
CA TYR A 411 15.97 13.55 -32.41
C TYR A 411 15.46 14.48 -33.52
N ASP A 412 16.30 14.68 -34.52
CA ASP A 412 15.96 15.36 -35.76
C ASP A 412 15.75 14.34 -36.88
N SER A 413 14.66 14.50 -37.63
CA SER A 413 14.44 13.94 -38.97
C SER A 413 14.58 15.04 -40.02
N PRO A 414 14.64 14.73 -41.33
CA PRO A 414 14.78 15.74 -42.38
C PRO A 414 13.71 16.86 -42.33
N GLU A 415 12.45 16.49 -42.08
CA GLU A 415 11.32 17.43 -42.03
C GLU A 415 10.89 17.81 -40.61
N PHE A 416 11.38 17.11 -39.58
CA PHE A 416 10.97 17.29 -38.18
C PHE A 416 12.19 17.54 -37.30
N LYS A 417 12.22 18.70 -36.65
CA LYS A 417 13.26 19.04 -35.67
C LYS A 417 12.75 18.79 -34.26
N ASN A 418 13.61 18.27 -33.38
CA ASN A 418 13.27 17.99 -31.98
C ASN A 418 12.05 17.07 -31.81
N ALA A 419 11.92 16.04 -32.63
CA ALA A 419 10.93 14.99 -32.44
C ALA A 419 11.16 14.31 -31.09
N GLU A 420 10.08 14.08 -30.34
CA GLU A 420 10.12 13.40 -29.04
C GLU A 420 9.29 12.10 -29.09
N GLU A 421 9.88 11.00 -28.64
CA GLU A 421 9.24 9.69 -28.50
C GLU A 421 9.74 9.01 -27.22
N SER A 422 9.02 7.98 -26.74
CA SER A 422 9.46 7.20 -25.60
C SER A 422 9.22 5.72 -25.81
N ILE A 423 10.15 4.92 -25.29
CA ILE A 423 10.12 3.45 -25.33
C ILE A 423 10.33 2.94 -23.91
N VAL A 424 9.67 1.84 -23.56
CA VAL A 424 9.82 1.21 -22.25
C VAL A 424 10.48 -0.15 -22.41
N VAL A 425 11.45 -0.43 -21.55
CA VAL A 425 12.10 -1.74 -21.43
C VAL A 425 11.98 -2.21 -19.99
N ASP A 426 11.56 -3.45 -19.80
CA ASP A 426 11.38 -4.06 -18.49
C ASP A 426 12.65 -4.80 -18.05
N ILE A 427 13.23 -4.40 -16.93
CA ILE A 427 14.46 -4.96 -16.38
C ILE A 427 14.14 -5.84 -15.15
N PRO A 428 14.34 -7.17 -15.22
CA PRO A 428 14.08 -8.06 -14.10
C PRO A 428 15.14 -7.89 -13.00
N VAL A 429 14.70 -7.70 -11.76
CA VAL A 429 15.56 -7.63 -10.58
C VAL A 429 15.24 -8.81 -9.66
N LYS A 430 16.26 -9.57 -9.29
CA LYS A 430 16.21 -10.66 -8.33
C LYS A 430 16.65 -10.20 -6.94
N GLN A 431 16.34 -11.01 -5.93
CA GLN A 431 16.89 -10.83 -4.60
C GLN A 431 17.62 -12.08 -4.13
N TYR A 432 18.65 -11.87 -3.31
CA TYR A 432 19.30 -12.97 -2.62
C TYR A 432 18.33 -13.60 -1.63
N ALA A 433 18.08 -14.89 -1.78
CA ALA A 433 17.53 -15.70 -0.71
C ALA A 433 18.50 -15.69 0.47
N LYS A 434 17.97 -15.52 1.68
CA LYS A 434 18.75 -15.57 2.92
C LYS A 434 18.02 -16.43 3.92
N LEU A 435 18.72 -17.39 4.50
CA LEU A 435 18.19 -18.24 5.54
C LEU A 435 19.15 -18.31 6.73
N SER A 436 18.58 -18.50 7.91
CA SER A 436 19.33 -18.85 9.12
C SER A 436 18.67 -20.05 9.79
N THR A 437 19.41 -20.76 10.63
CA THR A 437 18.88 -21.91 11.39
C THR A 437 18.87 -21.57 12.87
N SER A 438 17.88 -22.07 13.61
CA SER A 438 17.92 -22.05 15.06
C SER A 438 19.01 -22.98 15.59
N THR A 439 19.18 -23.01 16.92
CA THR A 439 19.91 -24.10 17.57
C THR A 439 19.31 -25.43 17.16
N ILE A 440 20.18 -26.38 16.77
CA ILE A 440 19.79 -27.75 16.46
C ILE A 440 19.72 -28.53 17.76
N ASP A 441 18.55 -29.05 18.08
CA ASP A 441 18.30 -29.89 19.25
C ASP A 441 18.19 -31.36 18.81
N VAL A 442 18.87 -32.24 19.52
CA VAL A 442 18.99 -33.67 19.21
C VAL A 442 18.71 -34.45 20.47
N MET A 443 17.67 -35.29 20.44
CA MET A 443 17.24 -36.01 21.63
C MET A 443 16.77 -37.45 21.31
N PRO A 444 17.42 -38.47 21.92
CA PRO A 444 18.64 -38.40 22.72
C PRO A 444 19.89 -38.07 21.88
N ASP A 445 20.89 -37.41 22.47
CA ASP A 445 22.18 -37.05 21.81
C ASP A 445 23.11 -38.26 21.57
N SER A 446 22.68 -39.45 22.00
CA SER A 446 23.30 -40.73 21.70
C SER A 446 22.25 -41.85 21.62
N MET A 447 22.52 -42.85 20.79
CA MET A 447 21.61 -43.99 20.58
C MET A 447 22.39 -45.29 20.33
N THR A 448 21.69 -46.43 20.30
CA THR A 448 22.23 -47.70 19.80
C THR A 448 21.90 -47.91 18.33
N VAL A 449 22.64 -48.77 17.63
CA VAL A 449 22.29 -49.21 16.27
C VAL A 449 20.87 -49.79 16.28
N GLY A 450 20.03 -49.36 15.33
CA GLY A 450 18.62 -49.73 15.24
C GLY A 450 17.67 -48.87 16.06
N SER A 451 18.17 -48.01 16.93
CA SER A 451 17.37 -47.00 17.65
C SER A 451 17.22 -45.71 16.83
N GLU A 452 16.34 -44.83 17.28
CA GLU A 452 16.07 -43.54 16.64
C GLU A 452 16.33 -42.36 17.60
N SER A 453 16.72 -41.21 17.04
CA SER A 453 16.81 -39.93 17.76
C SER A 453 16.03 -38.90 16.99
N ASN A 454 15.31 -38.07 17.73
CA ASN A 454 14.65 -36.93 17.13
C ASN A 454 15.64 -35.77 16.94
N VAL A 455 15.52 -35.07 15.81
CA VAL A 455 16.24 -33.83 15.54
C VAL A 455 15.23 -32.73 15.25
N MET A 456 15.31 -31.64 16.01
CA MET A 456 14.44 -30.48 15.89
C MET A 456 15.22 -29.19 15.68
N PHE A 457 14.88 -28.43 14.64
CA PHE A 457 15.33 -27.04 14.47
C PHE A 457 14.43 -26.24 13.53
N GLY A 458 14.43 -24.93 13.68
CA GLY A 458 13.78 -23.99 12.78
C GLY A 458 14.73 -23.52 11.67
N ILE A 459 14.21 -23.41 10.46
CA ILE A 459 14.79 -22.72 9.31
C ILE A 459 14.06 -21.39 9.17
N ASN A 460 14.75 -20.29 9.47
CA ASN A 460 14.22 -18.95 9.42
C ASN A 460 14.53 -18.31 8.07
N ASN A 461 13.51 -17.89 7.33
CA ASN A 461 13.72 -17.10 6.12
C ASN A 461 13.98 -15.64 6.50
N THR A 462 15.23 -15.21 6.33
CA THR A 462 15.68 -13.83 6.61
C THR A 462 15.76 -12.96 5.36
N GLY A 463 15.45 -13.54 4.19
CA GLY A 463 15.36 -12.83 2.92
C GLY A 463 13.98 -12.20 2.70
N LYS A 464 13.80 -11.54 1.55
CA LYS A 464 12.49 -11.00 1.12
C LYS A 464 11.78 -11.87 0.07
N VAL A 465 12.38 -12.98 -0.33
CA VAL A 465 11.81 -13.93 -1.29
C VAL A 465 11.30 -15.16 -0.57
N ILE A 466 10.27 -15.82 -1.12
CA ILE A 466 9.79 -17.09 -0.60
C ILE A 466 10.82 -18.17 -0.93
N LEU A 467 11.16 -19.00 0.05
CA LEU A 467 11.95 -20.22 -0.18
C LEU A 467 10.97 -21.33 -0.55
N TYR A 468 11.07 -21.87 -1.75
CA TYR A 468 10.18 -22.95 -2.21
C TYR A 468 10.80 -24.31 -1.93
N ASN A 469 9.96 -25.33 -1.72
CA ASN A 469 10.34 -26.74 -1.60
C ASN A 469 11.54 -26.97 -0.65
N VAL A 470 11.53 -26.30 0.50
CA VAL A 470 12.64 -26.38 1.46
C VAL A 470 12.73 -27.79 2.02
N THR A 471 13.90 -28.41 1.87
CA THR A 471 14.21 -29.77 2.33
C THR A 471 15.52 -29.78 3.09
N ALA A 472 15.54 -30.41 4.26
CA ALA A 472 16.76 -30.67 5.02
C ALA A 472 17.15 -32.15 4.86
N THR A 473 18.29 -32.40 4.25
CA THR A 473 18.84 -33.75 4.01
C THR A 473 19.90 -34.05 5.07
N PHE A 474 19.79 -35.19 5.76
CA PHE A 474 20.72 -35.61 6.79
C PHE A 474 21.57 -36.77 6.28
N GLU A 475 22.90 -36.58 6.27
CA GLU A 475 23.85 -37.51 5.69
C GLU A 475 25.00 -37.80 6.67
N SER A 476 25.22 -39.09 6.95
CA SER A 476 26.42 -39.63 7.61
C SER A 476 26.47 -41.13 7.40
N ASP A 477 27.67 -41.72 7.44
CA ASP A 477 27.89 -43.17 7.30
C ASP A 477 27.27 -44.00 8.44
N SER A 478 26.97 -43.33 9.57
CA SER A 478 26.44 -43.97 10.78
C SER A 478 24.91 -43.99 10.82
N ILE A 479 24.21 -43.17 10.04
CA ILE A 479 22.74 -43.10 9.98
C ILE A 479 22.20 -43.51 8.61
N LYS A 480 20.92 -43.87 8.56
CA LYS A 480 20.19 -43.88 7.30
C LYS A 480 20.00 -42.44 6.81
N THR A 481 20.33 -42.16 5.54
CA THR A 481 20.01 -40.86 4.92
C THR A 481 18.51 -40.60 5.03
N THR A 482 18.16 -39.44 5.58
CA THR A 482 16.78 -39.05 5.84
C THR A 482 16.55 -37.62 5.36
N ASP A 483 15.41 -37.40 4.73
CA ASP A 483 14.99 -36.10 4.23
C ASP A 483 13.82 -35.58 5.07
N ALA A 484 13.89 -34.31 5.46
CA ALA A 484 12.80 -33.60 6.12
C ALA A 484 12.27 -32.50 5.20
N TYR A 485 11.07 -32.71 4.66
CA TYR A 485 10.40 -31.72 3.82
C TYR A 485 9.66 -30.69 4.68
N VAL A 486 10.10 -29.44 4.59
CA VAL A 486 9.56 -28.31 5.38
C VAL A 486 8.49 -27.54 4.60
N GLY A 487 8.52 -27.62 3.26
CA GLY A 487 7.61 -26.90 2.38
C GLY A 487 8.08 -25.49 2.06
N ASN A 488 7.14 -24.60 1.75
CA ASN A 488 7.48 -23.21 1.36
C ASN A 488 7.56 -22.32 2.61
N ILE A 489 8.63 -21.53 2.73
CA ILE A 489 8.85 -20.62 3.86
C ILE A 489 8.80 -19.18 3.36
N LYS A 490 7.77 -18.41 3.76
CA LYS A 490 7.64 -17.01 3.36
C LYS A 490 8.67 -16.11 4.06
N PRO A 491 8.93 -14.90 3.53
CA PRO A 491 9.80 -13.92 4.18
C PRO A 491 9.41 -13.67 5.64
N GLY A 492 10.38 -13.79 6.56
CA GLY A 492 10.17 -13.60 7.99
C GLY A 492 9.50 -14.77 8.72
N GLU A 493 9.09 -15.84 8.02
CA GLU A 493 8.53 -17.04 8.64
C GLU A 493 9.62 -18.08 8.96
N THR A 494 9.25 -19.04 9.83
CA THR A 494 10.10 -20.15 10.25
C THR A 494 9.46 -21.47 9.83
N GLY A 495 10.20 -22.27 9.08
CA GLY A 495 9.84 -23.65 8.81
C GLY A 495 10.48 -24.57 9.85
N ASN A 496 9.71 -25.48 10.44
CA ASN A 496 10.23 -26.38 11.47
C ASN A 496 10.63 -27.72 10.86
N VAL A 497 11.84 -28.15 11.16
CA VAL A 497 12.34 -29.50 10.90
C VAL A 497 12.13 -30.32 12.15
N ASP A 498 11.42 -31.43 12.03
CA ASP A 498 11.19 -32.43 13.07
C ASP A 498 11.30 -33.81 12.42
N VAL A 499 12.38 -34.54 12.72
CA VAL A 499 12.72 -35.76 11.99
C VAL A 499 13.42 -36.79 12.88
N MET A 500 13.02 -38.04 12.71
CA MET A 500 13.63 -39.20 13.36
C MET A 500 14.80 -39.72 12.52
N LEU A 501 16.01 -39.69 13.08
CA LEU A 501 17.20 -40.29 12.49
C LEU A 501 17.40 -41.70 13.05
N THR A 502 17.57 -42.69 12.18
CA THR A 502 17.82 -44.09 12.56
C THR A 502 19.30 -44.43 12.42
N GLY A 503 19.92 -44.94 13.49
CA GLY A 503 21.30 -45.41 13.46
C GLY A 503 21.44 -46.76 12.75
N ILE A 504 22.37 -46.87 11.80
CA ILE A 504 22.63 -48.10 11.04
C ILE A 504 24.00 -48.71 11.35
N ASN A 505 24.98 -47.90 11.75
CA ASN A 505 26.32 -48.33 12.11
C ASN A 505 26.80 -47.57 13.35
N PRO A 506 27.65 -48.18 14.19
CA PRO A 506 28.27 -47.48 15.29
C PRO A 506 29.22 -46.39 14.76
N THR A 507 29.21 -45.24 15.44
CA THR A 507 30.06 -44.11 15.12
C THR A 507 31.53 -44.45 15.42
N MET A 508 32.40 -44.33 14.42
CA MET A 508 33.86 -44.56 14.57
C MET A 508 34.67 -43.25 14.66
N ASP A 509 34.02 -42.11 14.43
CA ASP A 509 34.57 -40.76 14.38
C ASP A 509 33.95 -39.85 15.46
N ASP A 510 33.90 -38.54 15.23
CA ASP A 510 33.36 -37.56 16.15
C ASP A 510 31.81 -37.48 16.15
N GLY A 511 31.13 -38.34 15.38
CA GLY A 511 29.66 -38.40 15.34
C GLY A 511 29.03 -37.29 14.50
N THR A 512 29.79 -36.71 13.57
CA THR A 512 29.29 -35.61 12.74
C THR A 512 28.26 -36.11 11.72
N VAL A 513 27.08 -35.49 11.75
CA VAL A 513 26.03 -35.64 10.73
C VAL A 513 25.91 -34.33 9.97
N LYS A 514 26.03 -34.42 8.65
CA LYS A 514 25.90 -33.29 7.74
C LYS A 514 24.43 -33.03 7.44
N ILE A 515 24.01 -31.78 7.57
CA ILE A 515 22.68 -31.31 7.22
C ILE A 515 22.82 -30.43 5.99
N SER A 516 22.25 -30.84 4.87
CA SER A 516 22.20 -30.05 3.63
C SER A 516 20.79 -29.49 3.47
N ILE A 517 20.64 -28.17 3.61
CA ILE A 517 19.36 -27.48 3.42
C ILE A 517 19.30 -26.98 1.98
N SER A 518 18.44 -27.59 1.17
CA SER A 518 18.15 -27.17 -0.21
C SER A 518 16.80 -26.47 -0.29
N TYR A 519 16.70 -25.51 -1.20
CA TYR A 519 15.47 -24.79 -1.50
C TYR A 519 15.48 -24.34 -2.96
N GLU A 520 14.31 -24.05 -3.50
CA GLU A 520 14.09 -23.56 -4.85
C GLU A 520 13.68 -22.07 -4.83
N ASP A 521 14.03 -21.36 -5.89
CA ASP A 521 13.49 -20.03 -6.16
C ASP A 521 12.09 -20.10 -6.81
N GLU A 522 11.48 -18.95 -7.11
CA GLU A 522 10.17 -18.88 -7.76
C GLU A 522 10.10 -19.54 -9.15
N ASN A 523 11.26 -19.78 -9.78
CA ASN A 523 11.37 -20.40 -11.10
C ASN A 523 11.68 -21.91 -10.99
N GLY A 524 11.68 -22.47 -9.79
CA GLY A 524 12.01 -23.89 -9.55
C GLY A 524 13.50 -24.19 -9.70
N VAL A 525 14.36 -23.17 -9.67
CA VAL A 525 15.81 -23.38 -9.73
C VAL A 525 16.31 -23.61 -8.31
N ALA A 526 16.94 -24.77 -8.09
CA ALA A 526 17.56 -25.09 -6.80
C ALA A 526 18.75 -24.16 -6.53
N ALA A 527 18.73 -23.53 -5.35
CA ALA A 527 19.85 -22.73 -4.87
C ALA A 527 20.97 -23.61 -4.29
N ASP A 528 22.16 -23.04 -4.14
CA ASP A 528 23.27 -23.73 -3.47
C ASP A 528 22.88 -24.11 -2.03
N PRO A 529 23.07 -25.39 -1.63
CA PRO A 529 22.59 -25.87 -0.35
C PRO A 529 23.38 -25.26 0.81
N VAL A 530 22.66 -24.86 1.86
CA VAL A 530 23.29 -24.39 3.09
C VAL A 530 23.64 -25.60 3.95
N VAL A 531 24.94 -25.78 4.21
CA VAL A 531 25.45 -26.90 5.00
C VAL A 531 25.57 -26.53 6.47
N LYS A 532 25.03 -27.38 7.34
CA LYS A 532 25.21 -27.36 8.80
C LYS A 532 25.67 -28.73 9.28
N GLU A 533 26.15 -28.78 10.51
CA GLU A 533 26.65 -29.99 11.14
C GLU A 533 25.95 -30.16 12.49
N LEU A 534 25.59 -31.39 12.82
CA LEU A 534 25.16 -31.80 14.16
C LEU A 534 26.02 -32.98 14.64
N THR A 535 26.03 -33.22 15.95
CA THR A 535 26.76 -34.35 16.55
C THR A 535 25.75 -35.36 17.12
N LEU A 536 25.87 -36.63 16.73
CA LEU A 536 25.06 -37.74 17.21
C LEU A 536 25.91 -39.02 17.30
N PHE A 537 25.99 -39.60 18.50
CA PHE A 537 26.80 -40.81 18.74
C PHE A 537 25.96 -42.08 18.69
N ILE A 538 26.40 -43.07 17.90
CA ILE A 538 25.73 -44.36 17.75
C ILE A 538 26.63 -45.45 18.30
N THR A 539 26.10 -46.27 19.21
CA THR A 539 26.83 -47.34 19.91
C THR A 539 26.24 -48.71 19.59
N GLU A 540 27.01 -49.78 19.80
CA GLU A 540 26.47 -51.13 19.69
C GLU A 540 25.59 -51.46 20.91
N GLU A 541 24.53 -52.24 20.69
CA GLU A 541 23.66 -52.73 21.75
C GLU A 541 24.44 -53.72 22.64
N VAL A 542 24.59 -53.40 23.92
CA VAL A 542 25.22 -54.31 24.89
C VAL A 542 24.14 -55.25 25.38
N ASP A 543 24.19 -56.50 24.92
CA ASP A 543 23.24 -57.54 25.33
C ASP A 543 23.35 -57.79 26.86
N GLU A 544 22.37 -57.29 27.62
CA GLU A 544 22.26 -57.48 29.08
C GLU A 544 21.69 -58.86 29.45
N SER A 545 21.63 -59.82 28.53
CA SER A 545 21.15 -61.19 28.82
C SER A 545 22.16 -62.08 29.56
N PHE A 546 23.14 -61.53 30.30
CA PHE A 546 23.94 -62.33 31.23
C PHE A 546 23.15 -62.56 32.52
N ASP A 547 22.29 -63.57 32.45
CA ASP A 547 21.48 -64.15 33.52
C ASP A 547 22.26 -64.28 34.84
N MET A 548 21.79 -63.55 35.86
CA MET A 548 22.23 -63.63 37.25
C MET A 548 21.66 -64.89 37.92
N ASN A 549 22.12 -66.08 37.53
CA ASN A 549 21.87 -67.28 38.32
C ASN A 549 22.99 -68.32 38.18
N MET A 550 24.03 -68.20 39.03
CA MET A 550 24.98 -69.28 39.30
C MET A 550 25.12 -69.41 40.81
N ASP A 551 24.18 -70.14 41.39
CA ASP A 551 24.32 -70.73 42.72
C ASP A 551 25.33 -71.91 42.63
N MET A 552 26.14 -72.07 43.66
CA MET A 552 27.26 -73.01 43.69
C MET A 552 26.80 -74.47 43.74
N GLU A 553 27.33 -75.33 42.88
CA GLU A 553 27.62 -76.71 43.27
C GLU A 553 28.88 -77.26 42.58
N ALA A 554 29.72 -77.92 43.39
CA ALA A 554 31.04 -78.41 43.03
C ALA A 554 30.97 -79.83 42.41
N GLY A 555 31.78 -80.10 41.38
CA GLY A 555 32.10 -81.48 41.02
C GLY A 555 32.64 -81.74 39.61
N ALA A 556 33.94 -82.05 39.56
CA ALA A 556 34.63 -82.96 38.64
C ALA A 556 34.97 -82.54 37.18
N MET A 557 36.24 -82.86 36.86
CA MET A 557 36.99 -82.89 35.58
C MET A 557 36.19 -83.45 34.38
N ASP A 558 36.45 -83.15 33.10
CA ASP A 558 37.72 -82.99 32.40
C ASP A 558 37.52 -82.40 30.97
N ALA A 559 38.58 -81.81 30.40
CA ALA A 559 38.97 -81.66 28.97
C ALA A 559 37.89 -81.31 27.90
N GLN A 560 37.99 -80.31 27.00
CA GLN A 560 39.12 -79.63 26.35
C GLN A 560 38.56 -78.51 25.44
N ALA A 561 39.07 -77.28 25.55
CA ALA A 561 39.33 -76.32 24.45
C ALA A 561 39.67 -74.96 25.07
N SER A 562 40.89 -74.46 24.82
CA SER A 562 41.32 -73.13 25.28
C SER A 562 40.48 -72.04 24.61
N PRO A 563 39.81 -71.14 25.34
CA PRO A 563 39.10 -70.04 24.71
C PRO A 563 40.09 -68.92 24.34
N SER A 564 39.84 -68.32 23.16
CA SER A 564 40.65 -67.28 22.50
C SER A 564 40.90 -66.06 23.40
N PHE A 565 42.02 -65.35 23.18
CA PHE A 565 42.41 -64.11 23.86
C PHE A 565 41.25 -63.08 24.00
N TRP A 566 40.34 -63.05 23.01
CA TRP A 566 39.14 -62.21 23.00
C TRP A 566 38.13 -62.50 24.11
N SER A 567 38.04 -63.74 24.63
CA SER A 567 37.11 -64.05 25.72
C SER A 567 37.65 -63.67 27.10
N LYS A 568 38.98 -63.58 27.24
CA LYS A 568 39.63 -63.34 28.54
C LYS A 568 39.74 -61.85 28.88
N TYR A 569 39.72 -60.97 27.88
CA TYR A 569 39.89 -59.52 28.05
C TYR A 569 38.66 -58.68 27.66
N LYS A 570 37.55 -59.30 27.25
CA LYS A 570 36.30 -58.59 26.89
C LYS A 570 35.83 -57.65 28.01
N VAL A 571 35.88 -58.10 29.27
CA VAL A 571 35.47 -57.32 30.45
C VAL A 571 36.44 -56.17 30.75
N LEU A 572 37.74 -56.34 30.49
CA LEU A 572 38.76 -55.29 30.73
C LEU A 572 38.76 -54.22 29.62
N ILE A 573 38.43 -54.60 28.38
CA ILE A 573 38.27 -53.67 27.25
C ILE A 573 36.97 -52.86 27.41
N ILE A 574 35.87 -53.50 27.84
CA ILE A 574 34.60 -52.82 28.14
C ILE A 574 34.75 -51.89 29.36
N ALA A 575 35.42 -52.33 30.43
CA ALA A 575 35.70 -51.48 31.59
C ALA A 575 36.64 -50.30 31.26
N GLY A 576 37.59 -50.49 30.34
CA GLY A 576 38.46 -49.43 29.83
C GLY A 576 37.71 -48.39 28.99
N ALA A 577 36.76 -48.82 28.16
CA ALA A 577 35.93 -47.94 27.34
C ALA A 577 34.93 -47.12 28.18
N VAL A 578 34.31 -47.73 29.20
CA VAL A 578 33.39 -47.04 30.14
C VAL A 578 34.14 -46.01 30.99
N ALA A 579 35.38 -46.31 31.41
CA ALA A 579 36.21 -45.36 32.14
C ALA A 579 36.69 -44.18 31.26
N ALA A 580 36.97 -44.43 29.97
CA ALA A 580 37.33 -43.37 29.01
C ALA A 580 36.12 -42.47 28.67
N ALA A 581 34.92 -43.04 28.52
CA ALA A 581 33.69 -42.29 28.32
C ALA A 581 33.32 -41.42 29.55
N GLY A 582 33.46 -41.95 30.76
CA GLY A 582 33.22 -41.18 32.00
C GLY A 582 34.22 -40.03 32.23
N ALA A 583 35.49 -40.22 31.85
CA ALA A 583 36.52 -39.18 31.90
C ALA A 583 36.32 -38.10 30.81
N GLY A 584 35.86 -38.49 29.61
CA GLY A 584 35.51 -37.57 28.53
C GLY A 584 34.31 -36.68 28.88
N VAL A 585 33.24 -37.26 29.44
CA VAL A 585 32.04 -36.52 29.86
C VAL A 585 32.36 -35.50 30.97
N THR A 586 33.18 -35.87 31.95
CA THR A 586 33.59 -34.94 33.02
C THR A 586 34.51 -33.83 32.53
N ALA A 587 35.44 -34.12 31.61
CA ALA A 587 36.28 -33.09 30.99
C ALA A 587 35.46 -32.11 30.12
N VAL A 588 34.50 -32.60 29.34
CA VAL A 588 33.64 -31.78 28.46
C VAL A 588 32.68 -30.90 29.28
N VAL A 589 32.11 -31.42 30.37
CA VAL A 589 31.27 -30.62 31.29
C VAL A 589 32.10 -29.49 31.94
N VAL A 590 33.35 -29.77 32.34
CA VAL A 590 34.24 -28.74 32.92
C VAL A 590 34.67 -27.71 31.87
N ILE A 591 34.91 -28.11 30.61
CA ILE A 591 35.24 -27.19 29.51
C ILE A 591 34.04 -26.34 29.12
N ARG A 592 32.82 -26.91 29.05
CA ARG A 592 31.58 -26.15 28.82
C ARG A 592 31.30 -25.16 29.95
N LYS A 593 31.56 -25.52 31.21
CA LYS A 593 31.44 -24.59 32.36
C LYS A 593 32.45 -23.44 32.28
N LYS A 594 33.71 -23.73 31.90
CA LYS A 594 34.74 -22.68 31.72
C LYS A 594 34.46 -21.76 30.52
N ARG A 595 33.94 -22.29 29.41
CA ARG A 595 33.59 -21.47 28.22
C ARG A 595 32.32 -20.63 28.41
N ARG A 596 31.40 -21.04 29.29
CA ARG A 596 30.25 -20.21 29.67
C ARG A 596 30.67 -19.05 30.58
N ALA A 597 31.55 -19.29 31.56
CA ALA A 597 32.10 -18.23 32.39
C ALA A 597 32.94 -17.21 31.60
N ALA A 598 33.74 -17.66 30.62
CA ALA A 598 34.51 -16.77 29.75
C ALA A 598 33.65 -15.95 28.76
N LYS A 599 32.39 -16.33 28.53
CA LYS A 599 31.44 -15.56 27.70
C LYS A 599 30.60 -14.57 28.51
N GLU A 600 30.57 -14.70 29.84
CA GLU A 600 29.93 -13.71 30.72
C GLU A 600 30.90 -12.55 31.04
N GLU A 601 32.22 -12.80 31.16
CA GLU A 601 33.21 -11.70 31.32
C GLU A 601 33.37 -10.82 30.08
N ASP A 602 33.24 -11.36 28.85
CA ASP A 602 33.39 -10.59 27.60
C ASP A 602 32.18 -9.69 27.29
N VAL A 603 31.04 -9.89 27.97
CA VAL A 603 29.81 -9.09 27.77
C VAL A 603 29.74 -7.90 28.73
N ASP A 604 30.36 -8.01 29.91
CA ASP A 604 30.41 -6.91 30.88
C ASP A 604 31.51 -5.85 30.53
N ASP A 605 32.54 -6.23 29.77
CA ASP A 605 33.58 -5.29 29.28
C ASP A 605 33.17 -4.51 28.01
N GLU A 606 32.05 -4.87 27.34
CA GLU A 606 31.49 -4.13 26.19
C GLU A 606 30.37 -3.13 26.57
N ILE A 607 30.01 -3.04 27.85
CA ILE A 607 29.09 -2.03 28.40
C ILE A 607 29.74 -1.31 29.59
N SER A 608 30.77 -0.50 29.30
CA SER A 608 31.24 0.62 30.15
C SER A 608 31.85 1.74 29.32
#